data_AF-A0A2E5VEX5-F1
#
_entry.id   AF-A0A2E5VEX5-F1
#
_cell.length_a   1.000
_cell.length_b   1.000
_cell.length_c   1.000
_cell.angle_alpha   90.00
_cell.angle_beta   90.00
_cell.angle_gamma   90.00
#
_symmetry.space_group_name_H-M   'P 1'
#
loop_
_entity.id
_entity.type
_entity.pdbx_description
1 polymer ?
#
loop_
_entity_poly.entity_id
_entity_poly.type
_entity_poly.pdbx_seq_one_letter_code
_entity_poly.pdbx_strand_id
1 'polypeptide(L)'
;MPKLYKSIKIDQGLKIGLREPSGSEWFADMTIDRNRRTCRKVGLDYKPSDKNNIAQAQRKAKKLYTSFQAESKGKLNIKGWQLNTFTVSLILLWCTGLVWISFELMGSPEVSIRPYLLTLHGLLIVPLFIGLGGLWAAHVPKGWKPEKKKLSGISLIIFLTFLSASGLLLYYLGPIYLKDLTGLFHSILGLILVPLVFWHYNKRRIS
;
A
#
# COMPACT_ATOMS: atom_id res chain seq x y z
N MET A 1 2.02 -3.38 -25.11
CA MET A 1 2.51 -4.77 -24.88
C MET A 1 2.17 -5.62 -26.10
N PRO A 2 3.04 -6.57 -26.48
CA PRO A 2 3.02 -7.16 -27.81
C PRO A 2 1.82 -8.09 -28.04
N LYS A 3 1.30 -8.06 -29.26
CA LYS A 3 0.19 -8.88 -29.75
C LYS A 3 0.67 -10.32 -29.91
N LEU A 4 -0.11 -11.31 -29.44
CA LEU A 4 0.12 -12.70 -29.83
C LEU A 4 -0.29 -12.90 -31.28
N TYR A 5 0.57 -13.57 -32.04
CA TYR A 5 0.30 -14.03 -33.40
C TYR A 5 -0.22 -15.47 -33.37
N LYS A 6 -1.05 -15.83 -34.36
CA LYS A 6 -1.65 -17.18 -34.47
C LYS A 6 -2.27 -17.65 -33.15
N SER A 7 -2.99 -16.75 -32.48
CA SER A 7 -3.42 -16.95 -31.10
C SER A 7 -4.66 -17.83 -31.01
N ILE A 8 -4.65 -18.78 -30.07
CA ILE A 8 -5.77 -19.63 -29.70
C ILE A 8 -6.29 -19.18 -28.34
N LYS A 9 -7.58 -18.84 -28.26
CA LYS A 9 -8.24 -18.55 -26.98
C LYS A 9 -8.56 -19.87 -26.28
N ILE A 10 -8.10 -20.03 -25.05
CA ILE A 10 -8.37 -21.23 -24.24
C ILE A 10 -9.50 -20.95 -23.26
N ASP A 11 -9.46 -19.79 -22.61
CA ASP A 11 -10.40 -19.43 -21.53
C ASP A 11 -10.58 -17.91 -21.48
N GLN A 12 -11.47 -17.44 -20.61
CA GLN A 12 -11.60 -16.02 -20.29
C GLN A 12 -10.30 -15.54 -19.63
N GLY A 13 -9.62 -14.61 -20.32
CA GLY A 13 -8.33 -14.09 -19.88
C GLY A 13 -7.11 -14.97 -20.21
N LEU A 14 -7.26 -16.10 -20.92
CA LEU A 14 -6.14 -16.97 -21.29
C LEU A 14 -6.09 -17.22 -22.81
N LYS A 15 -4.98 -16.85 -23.42
CA LYS A 15 -4.66 -17.12 -24.83
C LYS A 15 -3.28 -17.75 -24.94
N ILE A 16 -3.09 -18.64 -25.90
CA ILE A 16 -1.76 -19.12 -26.29
C ILE A 16 -1.45 -18.72 -27.73
N GLY A 17 -0.18 -18.58 -28.09
CA GLY A 17 0.21 -18.26 -29.46
C GLY A 17 1.70 -17.97 -29.56
N LEU A 18 2.09 -17.32 -30.64
CA LEU A 18 3.45 -16.87 -30.86
C LEU A 18 3.65 -15.44 -30.39
N ARG A 19 4.81 -15.13 -29.82
CA ARG A 19 5.17 -13.75 -29.45
C ARG A 19 5.56 -12.91 -30.67
N GLU A 20 6.12 -13.55 -31.69
CA GLU A 20 6.60 -12.96 -32.94
C GLU A 20 6.10 -13.81 -34.11
N PRO A 21 5.86 -13.23 -35.30
CA PRO A 21 5.30 -13.97 -36.44
C PRO A 21 6.10 -15.21 -36.84
N SER A 22 7.42 -15.14 -36.70
CA SER A 22 8.42 -16.19 -37.00
C SER A 22 8.93 -16.91 -35.76
N GLY A 23 8.27 -16.78 -34.60
CA GLY A 23 8.69 -17.43 -33.37
C GLY A 23 8.58 -18.96 -33.43
N SER A 24 9.44 -19.64 -32.68
CA SER A 24 9.49 -21.11 -32.60
C SER A 24 8.83 -21.70 -31.36
N GLU A 25 8.35 -20.89 -30.41
CA GLU A 25 7.88 -21.34 -29.11
C GLU A 25 6.47 -20.84 -28.78
N TRP A 26 5.71 -21.65 -28.03
CA TRP A 26 4.43 -21.25 -27.46
C TRP A 26 4.58 -20.25 -26.31
N PHE A 27 3.76 -19.21 -26.33
CA PHE A 27 3.57 -18.25 -25.26
C PHE A 27 2.13 -18.28 -24.75
N ALA A 28 1.96 -18.05 -23.46
CA ALA A 28 0.66 -17.87 -22.81
C ALA A 28 0.49 -16.42 -22.37
N ASP A 29 -0.51 -15.75 -22.93
CA ASP A 29 -0.98 -14.43 -22.52
C ASP A 29 -2.16 -14.60 -21.55
N MET A 30 -1.95 -14.11 -20.34
CA MET A 30 -2.78 -14.31 -19.17
C MET A 30 -3.22 -12.96 -18.63
N THR A 31 -4.52 -12.71 -18.57
CA THR A 31 -5.14 -11.46 -18.11
C THR A 31 -6.15 -11.78 -17.03
N ILE A 32 -5.92 -11.27 -15.82
CA ILE A 32 -6.88 -11.37 -14.70
C ILE A 32 -7.77 -10.11 -14.68
N ASP A 33 -7.17 -8.93 -14.78
CA ASP A 33 -7.87 -7.65 -14.92
C ASP A 33 -7.06 -6.66 -15.79
N ARG A 34 -7.56 -5.44 -15.97
CA ARG A 34 -6.92 -4.38 -16.78
C ARG A 34 -5.47 -4.08 -16.37
N ASN A 35 -5.12 -4.27 -15.10
CA ASN A 35 -3.80 -3.96 -14.54
C ASN A 35 -2.92 -5.20 -14.34
N ARG A 36 -3.48 -6.40 -14.46
CA ARG A 36 -2.83 -7.68 -14.16
C ARG A 36 -2.85 -8.59 -15.36
N ARG A 37 -1.97 -8.28 -16.31
CA ARG A 37 -1.70 -9.06 -17.52
C ARG A 37 -0.24 -9.44 -17.60
N THR A 38 0.05 -10.65 -18.04
CA THR A 38 1.43 -11.12 -18.27
C THR A 38 1.46 -12.09 -19.46
N CYS A 39 2.61 -12.14 -20.14
CA CYS A 39 2.86 -13.10 -21.21
C CYS A 39 4.10 -13.91 -20.83
N ARG A 40 3.97 -15.24 -20.74
CA ARG A 40 5.05 -16.15 -20.30
C ARG A 40 5.30 -17.23 -21.35
N LYS A 41 6.55 -17.67 -21.47
CA LYS A 41 6.92 -18.84 -22.28
C LYS A 41 6.27 -20.09 -21.68
N VAL A 42 5.73 -20.94 -22.53
CA VAL A 42 5.17 -22.24 -22.14
C VAL A 42 6.26 -23.32 -22.06
N GLY A 43 7.40 -23.11 -22.72
CA GLY A 43 8.51 -24.06 -22.79
C GLY A 43 8.16 -25.28 -23.65
N LEU A 44 7.56 -25.02 -24.81
CA LEU A 44 7.22 -26.01 -25.84
C LEU A 44 7.39 -25.36 -27.21
N ASP A 45 7.95 -26.12 -28.16
CA ASP A 45 8.03 -25.70 -29.56
C ASP A 45 6.64 -25.54 -30.16
N TYR A 46 6.49 -24.54 -31.01
CA TYR A 46 5.28 -24.22 -31.74
C TYR A 46 5.10 -25.18 -32.92
N LYS A 47 4.28 -26.23 -32.72
CA LYS A 47 3.93 -27.21 -33.77
C LYS A 47 2.40 -27.25 -33.94
N PRO A 48 1.81 -26.32 -34.71
CA PRO A 48 0.36 -26.17 -34.79
C PRO A 48 -0.33 -27.32 -35.56
N SER A 49 0.41 -28.10 -36.34
CA SER A 49 -0.13 -29.26 -37.05
C SER A 49 -0.25 -30.50 -36.15
N ASP A 50 0.44 -30.50 -35.00
CA ASP A 50 0.41 -31.60 -34.04
C ASP A 50 -0.64 -31.34 -32.95
N LYS A 51 -1.74 -32.10 -32.99
CA LYS A 51 -2.82 -32.02 -32.01
C LYS A 51 -2.35 -32.30 -30.58
N ASN A 52 -1.37 -33.19 -30.39
CA ASN A 52 -0.82 -33.52 -29.09
C ASN A 52 0.02 -32.35 -28.54
N ASN A 53 0.83 -31.72 -29.41
CA ASN A 53 1.59 -30.51 -29.06
C ASN A 53 0.66 -29.39 -28.60
N ILE A 54 -0.44 -29.13 -29.33
CA ILE A 54 -1.44 -28.13 -28.93
C ILE A 54 -2.07 -28.48 -27.57
N ALA A 55 -2.49 -29.73 -27.38
CA ALA A 55 -3.11 -30.16 -26.12
C ALA A 55 -2.15 -30.01 -24.92
N GLN A 56 -0.87 -30.34 -25.11
CA GLN A 56 0.17 -30.13 -24.10
C GLN A 56 0.41 -28.65 -23.80
N ALA A 57 0.46 -27.80 -24.83
CA ALA A 57 0.58 -26.35 -24.68
C ALA A 57 -0.61 -25.78 -23.90
N GLN A 58 -1.83 -26.22 -24.18
CA GLN A 58 -3.03 -25.82 -23.45
C GLN A 58 -2.97 -26.24 -21.96
N ARG A 59 -2.57 -27.48 -21.67
CA ARG A 59 -2.42 -27.97 -20.28
C ARG A 59 -1.38 -27.18 -19.50
N LYS A 60 -0.20 -26.95 -20.08
CA LYS A 60 0.86 -26.14 -19.45
C LYS A 60 0.42 -24.68 -19.25
N ALA A 61 -0.27 -24.09 -20.23
CA ALA A 61 -0.80 -22.74 -20.12
C ALA A 61 -1.86 -22.60 -19.02
N LYS A 62 -2.76 -23.58 -18.87
CA LYS A 62 -3.72 -23.61 -17.75
C LYS A 62 -3.02 -23.69 -16.39
N LYS A 63 -1.95 -24.48 -16.28
CA LYS A 63 -1.13 -24.57 -15.06
C LYS A 63 -0.47 -23.21 -14.74
N LEU A 64 0.14 -22.56 -15.73
CA LEU A 64 0.70 -21.21 -15.60
C LEU A 64 -0.37 -20.17 -15.22
N TYR A 65 -1.57 -20.29 -15.76
CA TYR A 65 -2.65 -19.36 -15.44
C TYR A 65 -3.14 -19.52 -14.01
N THR A 66 -3.26 -20.77 -13.55
CA THR A 66 -3.64 -21.07 -12.16
C THR A 66 -2.59 -20.58 -11.18
N SER A 67 -1.30 -20.78 -11.47
CA SER A 67 -0.22 -20.25 -10.64
C SER A 67 -0.20 -18.72 -10.66
N PHE A 68 -0.42 -18.09 -11.81
CA PHE A 68 -0.51 -16.63 -11.92
C PHE A 68 -1.71 -16.07 -11.14
N GLN A 69 -2.87 -16.74 -11.17
CA GLN A 69 -4.01 -16.37 -10.35
C GLN A 69 -3.71 -16.48 -8.85
N ALA A 70 -3.02 -17.53 -8.41
CA ALA A 70 -2.59 -17.69 -7.02
C ALA A 70 -1.57 -16.62 -6.59
N GLU A 71 -0.52 -16.41 -7.42
CA GLU A 71 0.46 -15.32 -7.25
C GLU A 71 -0.24 -13.95 -7.15
N SER A 72 -1.27 -13.76 -7.97
CA SER A 72 -2.01 -12.51 -8.01
C SER A 72 -3.00 -12.36 -6.85
N LYS A 73 -3.64 -13.42 -6.36
CA LYS A 73 -4.50 -13.37 -5.16
C LYS A 73 -3.68 -12.98 -3.92
N GLY A 74 -2.42 -13.42 -3.83
CA GLY A 74 -1.48 -12.99 -2.79
C GLY A 74 -1.00 -11.54 -2.90
N LYS A 75 -1.14 -10.92 -4.09
CA LYS A 75 -0.91 -9.49 -4.30
C LYS A 75 -2.19 -8.71 -3.99
N LEU A 76 -2.58 -8.66 -2.71
CA LEU A 76 -3.56 -7.68 -2.19
C LEU A 76 -3.24 -6.30 -2.80
N ASN A 77 -4.19 -5.78 -3.58
CA ASN A 77 -4.10 -4.50 -4.25
C ASN A 77 -4.27 -3.40 -3.19
N ILE A 78 -3.16 -2.90 -2.64
CA ILE A 78 -3.15 -1.76 -1.69
C ILE A 78 -3.37 -0.45 -2.44
N LYS A 79 -4.34 -0.43 -3.36
CA LYS A 79 -4.54 0.67 -4.29
C LYS A 79 -6.01 1.02 -4.29
N GLY A 80 -6.29 2.15 -3.67
CA GLY A 80 -7.59 2.79 -3.68
C GLY A 80 -7.79 3.49 -2.34
N TRP A 81 -8.76 3.01 -1.59
CA TRP A 81 -9.35 3.81 -0.53
C TRP A 81 -8.55 3.78 0.78
N GLN A 82 -8.02 2.63 1.25
CA GLN A 82 -7.36 2.56 2.55
C GLN A 82 -6.11 3.47 2.61
N LEU A 83 -5.31 3.42 1.55
CA LEU A 83 -4.12 4.26 1.42
C LEU A 83 -4.53 5.74 1.31
N ASN A 84 -5.53 6.06 0.48
CA ASN A 84 -5.99 7.44 0.33
C ASN A 84 -6.57 7.99 1.64
N THR A 85 -7.42 7.24 2.33
CA THR A 85 -8.00 7.60 3.62
C THR A 85 -6.91 7.81 4.66
N PHE A 86 -5.94 6.90 4.75
CA PHE A 86 -4.79 7.06 5.64
C PHE A 86 -3.98 8.33 5.31
N THR A 87 -3.59 8.51 4.05
CA THR A 87 -2.76 9.65 3.63
C THR A 87 -3.47 10.99 3.80
N VAL A 88 -4.74 11.10 3.42
CA VAL A 88 -5.52 12.34 3.58
C VAL A 88 -5.69 12.67 5.05
N SER A 89 -6.07 11.69 5.88
CA SER A 89 -6.23 11.90 7.33
C SER A 89 -4.91 12.32 7.98
N LEU A 90 -3.80 11.68 7.59
CA LEU A 90 -2.47 12.01 8.08
C LEU A 90 -2.04 13.44 7.72
N ILE A 91 -2.28 13.87 6.48
CA ILE A 91 -1.98 15.25 6.04
C ILE A 91 -2.84 16.25 6.81
N LEU A 92 -4.15 15.99 6.96
CA LEU A 92 -5.05 16.88 7.68
C LEU A 92 -4.70 16.98 9.17
N LEU A 93 -4.33 15.88 9.82
CA LEU A 93 -3.80 15.87 11.19
C LEU A 93 -2.54 16.74 11.30
N TRP A 94 -1.63 16.60 10.33
CA TRP A 94 -0.40 17.38 10.32
C TRP A 94 -0.65 18.88 10.10
N CYS A 95 -1.52 19.24 9.16
CA CYS A 95 -1.90 20.63 8.93
C CYS A 95 -2.59 21.24 10.16
N THR A 96 -3.54 20.54 10.77
CA THR A 96 -4.23 21.03 11.98
C THR A 96 -3.26 21.15 13.17
N GLY A 97 -2.31 20.22 13.31
CA GLY A 97 -1.24 20.31 14.30
C GLY A 97 -0.27 21.46 14.06
N LEU A 98 0.09 21.74 12.81
CA LEU A 98 0.90 22.91 12.44
C LEU A 98 0.19 24.22 12.82
N VAL A 99 -1.10 24.34 12.50
CA VAL A 99 -1.91 25.50 12.89
C VAL A 99 -1.94 25.65 14.41
N TRP A 100 -2.10 24.55 15.16
CA TRP A 100 -2.05 24.56 16.62
C TRP A 100 -0.72 25.09 17.14
N ILE A 101 0.41 24.55 16.65
CA ILE A 101 1.76 24.99 17.04
C ILE A 101 1.97 26.47 16.70
N SER A 102 1.49 26.94 15.55
CA SER A 102 1.57 28.37 15.19
C SER A 102 0.85 29.26 16.20
N PHE A 103 -0.34 28.88 16.68
CA PHE A 103 -1.05 29.63 17.70
C PHE A 103 -0.33 29.65 19.05
N GLU A 104 0.31 28.54 19.44
CA GLU A 104 1.15 28.49 20.63
C GLU A 104 2.37 29.42 20.50
N LEU A 105 3.06 29.40 19.37
CA LEU A 105 4.24 30.25 19.11
C LEU A 105 3.90 31.74 19.04
N MET A 106 2.71 32.10 18.54
CA MET A 106 2.23 33.48 18.49
C MET A 106 1.75 34.00 19.86
N GLY A 107 1.71 33.15 20.90
CA GLY A 107 1.24 33.55 22.23
C GLY A 107 -0.18 34.12 22.21
N SER A 108 -1.07 33.57 21.37
CA SER A 108 -2.45 34.06 21.20
C SER A 108 -3.43 33.19 22.01
N PRO A 109 -3.61 33.43 23.32
CA PRO A 109 -4.36 32.54 24.21
C PRO A 109 -5.87 32.48 23.91
N GLU A 110 -6.45 33.51 23.29
CA GLU A 110 -7.92 33.67 23.17
C GLU A 110 -8.50 33.46 21.76
N VAL A 111 -7.85 32.66 20.91
CA VAL A 111 -8.42 32.39 19.58
C VAL A 111 -9.63 31.46 19.72
N SER A 112 -10.83 31.98 19.47
CA SER A 112 -12.11 31.25 19.62
C SER A 112 -12.20 29.97 18.79
N ILE A 113 -11.33 29.79 17.79
CA ILE A 113 -11.28 28.59 16.94
C ILE A 113 -10.54 27.40 17.59
N ARG A 114 -9.76 27.63 18.66
CA ARG A 114 -8.93 26.59 19.31
C ARG A 114 -9.71 25.31 19.68
N PRO A 115 -10.91 25.39 20.29
CA PRO A 115 -11.68 24.19 20.61
C PRO A 115 -12.08 23.41 19.36
N TYR A 116 -12.56 24.11 18.33
CA TYR A 116 -12.96 23.49 17.06
C TYR A 116 -11.79 22.84 16.33
N LEU A 117 -10.61 23.49 16.34
CA LEU A 117 -9.39 22.93 15.77
C LEU A 117 -8.98 21.64 16.49
N LEU A 118 -9.01 21.63 17.83
CA LEU A 118 -8.68 20.45 18.62
C LEU A 118 -9.69 19.32 18.39
N THR A 119 -11.00 19.63 18.33
CA THR A 119 -12.04 18.66 18.01
C THR A 119 -11.83 18.07 16.61
N LEU A 120 -11.58 18.90 15.60
CA LEU A 120 -11.30 18.43 14.24
C LEU A 120 -10.06 17.53 14.21
N HIS A 121 -8.97 17.95 14.87
CA HIS A 121 -7.74 17.16 14.97
C HIS A 121 -8.01 15.79 15.60
N GLY A 122 -8.71 15.73 16.73
CA GLY A 122 -9.11 14.47 17.38
C GLY A 122 -9.98 13.59 16.48
N LEU A 123 -10.97 14.17 15.79
CA LEU A 123 -11.87 13.43 14.89
C LEU A 123 -11.13 12.79 13.71
N LEU A 124 -10.07 13.42 13.21
CA LEU A 124 -9.28 12.90 12.08
C LEU A 124 -8.50 11.61 12.42
N ILE A 125 -8.37 11.26 13.70
CA ILE A 125 -7.76 9.98 14.12
C ILE A 125 -8.62 8.78 13.70
N VAL A 126 -9.95 8.94 13.69
CA VAL A 126 -10.88 7.84 13.34
C VAL A 126 -10.65 7.34 11.91
N PRO A 127 -10.74 8.17 10.85
CA PRO A 127 -10.45 7.71 9.50
C PRO A 127 -8.98 7.30 9.32
N LEU A 128 -8.04 7.93 10.04
CA LEU A 128 -6.63 7.49 10.04
C LEU A 128 -6.51 6.02 10.46
N PHE A 129 -7.13 5.61 11.57
CA PHE A 129 -7.08 4.24 12.07
C PHE A 129 -7.81 3.24 11.18
N ILE A 130 -8.93 3.63 10.56
CA ILE A 130 -9.60 2.78 9.56
C ILE A 130 -8.65 2.49 8.39
N GLY A 131 -8.00 3.54 7.85
CA GLY A 131 -7.01 3.39 6.80
C GLY A 131 -5.81 2.53 7.25
N LEU A 132 -5.29 2.79 8.45
CA LEU A 132 -4.17 2.06 9.04
C LEU A 132 -4.47 0.58 9.25
N GLY A 133 -5.66 0.22 9.73
CA GLY A 133 -6.06 -1.19 9.93
C GLY A 133 -6.08 -1.98 8.61
N GLY A 134 -6.61 -1.36 7.55
CA GLY A 134 -6.57 -1.95 6.21
C GLY A 134 -5.14 -2.08 5.66
N LEU A 135 -4.29 -1.06 5.86
CA LEU A 135 -2.87 -1.12 5.51
C LEU A 135 -2.13 -2.19 6.32
N TRP A 136 -2.46 -2.36 7.60
CA TRP A 136 -1.83 -3.34 8.48
C TRP A 136 -2.01 -4.76 7.93
N ALA A 137 -3.26 -5.16 7.67
CA ALA A 137 -3.59 -6.48 7.14
C ALA A 137 -2.93 -6.75 5.78
N ALA A 138 -2.82 -5.72 4.92
CA ALA A 138 -2.31 -5.89 3.57
C ALA A 138 -0.77 -5.77 3.44
N HIS A 139 -0.14 -4.96 4.29
CA HIS A 139 1.27 -4.57 4.18
C HIS A 139 2.17 -5.28 5.18
N VAL A 140 1.74 -5.41 6.45
CA VAL A 140 2.61 -5.91 7.54
C VAL A 140 3.03 -7.36 7.32
N PRO A 141 2.15 -8.32 6.96
CA PRO A 141 2.57 -9.72 6.74
C PRO A 141 3.63 -9.87 5.65
N LYS A 142 3.54 -9.07 4.57
CA LYS A 142 4.53 -9.07 3.48
C LYS A 142 5.86 -8.48 3.93
N GLY A 143 5.81 -7.42 4.74
CA GLY A 143 6.99 -6.76 5.29
C GLY A 143 7.72 -7.59 6.36
N TRP A 144 7.05 -8.56 6.98
CA TRP A 144 7.61 -9.37 8.07
C TRP A 144 8.39 -10.61 7.61
N LYS A 145 8.51 -10.85 6.31
CA LYS A 145 9.32 -11.94 5.78
C LYS A 145 10.80 -11.80 6.21
N PRO A 146 11.51 -12.88 6.55
CA PRO A 146 12.88 -12.83 7.10
C PRO A 146 13.88 -12.07 6.21
N GLU A 147 13.68 -12.14 4.90
CA GLU A 147 14.57 -11.56 3.89
C GLU A 147 14.43 -10.04 3.69
N LYS A 148 13.48 -9.39 4.40
CA LYS A 148 13.15 -7.97 4.17
C LYS A 148 13.61 -7.10 5.35
N LYS A 149 14.12 -5.90 5.05
CA LYS A 149 14.46 -4.87 6.05
C LYS A 149 13.18 -4.41 6.77
N LYS A 150 13.10 -4.64 8.09
CA LYS A 150 11.92 -4.37 8.93
C LYS A 150 11.99 -3.06 9.72
N LEU A 151 13.20 -2.51 9.94
CA LEU A 151 13.44 -1.35 10.81
C LEU A 151 12.55 -0.15 10.51
N SER A 152 12.40 0.22 9.23
CA SER A 152 11.55 1.36 8.86
C SER A 152 10.05 1.16 9.18
N GLY A 153 9.57 -0.09 9.17
CA GLY A 153 8.19 -0.39 9.54
C GLY A 153 8.00 -0.37 11.05
N ILE A 154 8.94 -0.96 11.80
CA ILE A 154 8.94 -0.96 13.27
C ILE A 154 8.99 0.48 13.81
N SER A 155 9.86 1.32 13.25
CA SER A 155 9.95 2.73 13.62
C SER A 155 8.62 3.47 13.41
N LEU A 156 7.93 3.25 12.28
CA LEU A 156 6.61 3.85 12.05
C LEU A 156 5.55 3.36 13.04
N ILE A 157 5.57 2.08 13.40
CA ILE A 157 4.64 1.53 14.41
C ILE A 157 4.88 2.22 15.75
N ILE A 158 6.14 2.37 16.18
CA ILE A 158 6.48 3.05 17.43
C ILE A 158 5.99 4.50 17.42
N PHE A 159 6.23 5.25 16.34
CA PHE A 159 5.78 6.63 16.22
C PHE A 159 4.26 6.75 16.28
N LEU A 160 3.52 5.93 15.52
CA LEU A 160 2.06 5.96 15.50
C LEU A 160 1.47 5.59 16.86
N THR A 161 2.01 4.57 17.52
CA THR A 161 1.57 4.18 18.87
C THR A 161 1.84 5.29 19.87
N PHE A 162 3.04 5.88 19.85
CA PHE A 162 3.37 6.99 20.75
C PHE A 162 2.44 8.18 20.54
N LEU A 163 2.21 8.61 19.29
CA LEU A 163 1.35 9.76 18.99
C LEU A 163 -0.10 9.51 19.39
N SER A 164 -0.59 8.29 19.18
CA SER A 164 -1.94 7.90 19.61
C SER A 164 -2.08 7.94 21.13
N ALA A 165 -1.12 7.35 21.84
CA ALA A 165 -1.12 7.31 23.30
C ALA A 165 -0.93 8.69 23.94
N SER A 166 0.03 9.48 23.46
CA SER A 166 0.28 10.83 23.96
C SER A 166 -0.89 11.78 23.65
N GLY A 167 -1.51 11.67 22.47
CA GLY A 167 -2.71 12.44 22.13
C GLY A 167 -3.87 12.14 23.06
N LEU A 168 -4.12 10.86 23.36
CA LEU A 168 -5.13 10.46 24.35
C LEU A 168 -4.79 10.97 25.74
N LEU A 169 -3.53 10.80 26.16
CA LEU A 169 -3.06 11.16 27.49
C LEU A 169 -3.20 12.67 27.76
N LEU A 170 -3.01 13.52 26.75
CA LEU A 170 -3.17 14.97 26.88
C LEU A 170 -4.59 15.42 27.28
N TYR A 171 -5.63 14.62 27.02
CA TYR A 171 -6.99 14.87 27.48
C TYR A 171 -7.17 14.62 28.97
N TYR A 172 -6.43 13.65 29.52
CA TYR A 172 -6.58 13.20 30.90
C TYR A 172 -5.52 13.78 31.85
N LEU A 173 -4.39 14.26 31.33
CA LEU A 173 -3.38 14.91 32.15
C LEU A 173 -3.85 16.29 32.61
N GLY A 174 -3.81 16.49 33.92
CA GLY A 174 -3.98 17.79 34.58
C GLY A 174 -2.79 18.73 34.36
N PRO A 175 -2.88 19.99 34.82
CA PRO A 175 -1.86 21.03 34.66
C PRO A 175 -0.63 20.75 35.55
N ILE A 176 0.10 19.71 35.19
CA ILE A 176 1.33 19.25 35.84
C ILE A 176 2.39 19.18 34.74
N TYR A 177 3.66 19.36 35.08
CA TYR A 177 4.84 19.23 34.20
C TYR A 177 4.76 18.08 33.17
N LEU A 178 4.13 16.96 33.53
CA LEU A 178 3.85 15.82 32.64
C LEU A 178 3.03 16.18 31.39
N LYS A 179 2.04 17.07 31.49
CA LYS A 179 1.21 17.51 30.36
C LYS A 179 2.03 18.29 29.35
N ASP A 180 2.85 19.23 29.83
CA ASP A 180 3.70 20.05 28.98
C ASP A 180 4.75 19.22 28.25
N LEU A 181 5.40 18.30 28.97
CA LEU A 181 6.37 17.37 28.39
C LEU A 181 5.72 16.45 27.35
N THR A 182 4.54 15.92 27.66
CA THR A 182 3.77 15.09 26.71
C THR A 182 3.39 15.90 25.47
N GLY A 183 2.95 17.14 25.64
CA GLY A 183 2.58 18.06 24.57
C GLY A 183 3.74 18.40 23.65
N LEU A 184 4.92 18.65 24.24
CA LEU A 184 6.16 18.89 23.51
C LEU A 184 6.54 17.67 22.65
N PHE A 185 6.62 16.47 23.25
CA PHE A 185 6.99 15.26 22.51
C PHE A 185 5.95 14.87 21.46
N HIS A 186 4.66 15.01 21.76
CA HIS A 186 3.59 14.79 20.79
C HIS A 186 3.75 15.70 19.57
N SER A 187 4.03 16.99 19.81
CA SER A 187 4.23 17.98 18.75
C SER A 187 5.46 17.67 17.89
N ILE A 188 6.62 17.44 18.52
CA ILE A 188 7.89 17.14 17.81
C ILE A 188 7.75 15.86 16.98
N LEU A 189 7.27 14.77 17.58
CA LEU A 189 7.14 13.50 16.87
C LEU A 189 6.05 13.55 15.80
N GLY A 190 5.00 14.35 16.01
CA GLY A 190 3.96 14.61 15.02
C GLY A 190 4.51 15.31 13.77
N LEU A 191 5.41 16.28 13.97
CA LEU A 191 6.10 16.95 12.85
C LEU A 191 6.98 15.99 12.05
N ILE A 192 7.68 15.07 12.73
CA ILE A 192 8.60 14.11 12.11
C ILE A 192 7.84 12.97 11.39
N LEU A 193 6.66 12.57 11.89
CA LEU A 193 5.92 11.42 11.37
C LEU A 193 5.63 11.53 9.87
N VAL A 194 5.15 12.68 9.40
CA VAL A 194 4.74 12.84 7.99
C VAL A 194 5.92 12.67 7.03
N PRO A 195 7.05 13.39 7.18
CA PRO A 195 8.26 13.14 6.40
C PRO A 195 8.72 11.67 6.44
N LEU A 196 8.66 11.04 7.62
CA LEU A 196 9.07 9.64 7.80
C LEU A 196 8.17 8.67 7.02
N VAL A 197 6.85 8.89 7.02
CA VAL A 197 5.88 8.09 6.24
C VAL A 197 6.14 8.23 4.73
N PHE A 198 6.35 9.46 4.24
CA PHE A 198 6.63 9.70 2.82
C PHE A 198 7.98 9.08 2.40
N TRP A 199 9.00 9.17 3.26
CA TRP A 199 10.28 8.50 3.01
C TRP A 199 10.13 6.98 2.95
N HIS A 200 9.41 6.38 3.90
CA HIS A 200 9.10 4.95 3.89
C HIS A 200 8.40 4.53 2.59
N TYR A 201 7.39 5.31 2.17
CA TYR A 201 6.65 5.07 0.94
C TYR A 201 7.56 5.08 -0.29
N ASN A 202 8.41 6.11 -0.44
CA ASN A 202 9.29 6.21 -1.59
C ASN A 202 10.34 5.08 -1.63
N LYS A 203 10.89 4.70 -0.47
CA LYS A 203 11.83 3.56 -0.36
C LYS A 203 11.19 2.23 -0.75
N ARG A 204 9.91 2.02 -0.44
CA ARG A 204 9.16 0.81 -0.83
C ARG A 204 8.70 0.82 -2.28
N ARG A 205 8.59 1.99 -2.92
CA ARG A 205 8.26 2.12 -4.35
C ARG A 205 9.43 1.74 -5.26
N ILE A 206 10.66 1.97 -4.79
CA ILE A 206 11.90 1.77 -5.57
C ILE A 206 12.47 0.34 -5.42
N SER A 207 12.10 -0.38 -4.35
CA SER A 207 12.52 -1.77 -4.06
C SER A 207 11.57 -2.82 -4.59
#